data_AF-A0A6C0HFJ8-F1
#
_entry.id   AF-A0A6C0HFJ8-F1
#
_cell.length_a   1.000
_cell.length_b   1.000
_cell.length_c   1.000
_cell.angle_alpha   90.00
_cell.angle_beta   90.00
_cell.angle_gamma   90.00
#
_symmetry.space_group_name_H-M   'P 1'
#
loop_
_entity.id
_entity.type
_entity.pdbx_description
1 polymer ?
#
loop_
_entity_poly.entity_id
_entity_poly.type
_entity_poly.pdbx_seq_one_letter_code
_entity_poly.pdbx_strand_id
1 'polypeptide(L)'
;MSSISVTSIKNWILQDPLLDYLNLHGDETEKDIFEFEECNFTTYIMNKGNEYEKKVYEYIHEQSRKFGYSISEINRNNFYADTKQAFKDKNDIILQPFIKNWTTGLFGFPDIVIKKKLLNRLFQCDNVIEGGDDEYVCIDIKYSSCSEKNGLFNIENNYHTFIACQVMLYGQIINNDKKQKINYGFVLPKDSNKLLAVELNNKERSDLCDMALNWYQYVKTHKEDFDLGVCKPNMVELLPNMNNTMDYPWRKYKTKLAHQYKELSLISGFGNRLRNGLHNSKQYTFETNLTEKYEKYLQQKNLIESFCDKSLTSKLNKNITIPIGKLYVDIETCYVFEQKKEIIVMITAGYMNYGVIHYCNYTGDEEQILKEFKEDIETHFKNDTLVHYGGGEPKLFKKLNLTNKVEDLRETFIKNFMNNNQLNNLTGFSIKEIMTSLKLSGVINENPYDICCIKSGIEVLSIYNYMFENRLINDRKLLEDEVMKYNKADVKSLYVIDYYLNNL
;
A
#
# COMPACT_ATOMS: atom_id res chain seq x y z
N MET A 1 -8.40 -27.83 20.90
CA MET A 1 -8.16 -27.26 19.56
C MET A 1 -7.84 -25.78 19.71
N SER A 2 -6.72 -25.34 19.14
CA SER A 2 -6.36 -23.91 19.11
C SER A 2 -7.36 -23.16 18.22
N SER A 3 -7.85 -22.01 18.67
CA SER A 3 -8.73 -21.18 17.84
C SER A 3 -7.86 -20.41 16.83
N ILE A 4 -8.31 -20.34 15.57
CA ILE A 4 -7.66 -19.57 14.49
C ILE A 4 -8.66 -18.53 13.98
N SER A 5 -8.22 -17.28 13.81
CA SER A 5 -9.04 -16.25 13.18
C SER A 5 -9.07 -16.45 11.66
N VAL A 6 -10.22 -16.26 11.01
CA VAL A 6 -10.32 -16.19 9.54
C VAL A 6 -9.32 -15.21 8.93
N THR A 7 -9.03 -14.09 9.62
CA THR A 7 -8.08 -13.08 9.13
C THR A 7 -6.64 -13.58 9.07
N SER A 8 -6.30 -14.72 9.69
CA SER A 8 -4.94 -15.27 9.68
C SER A 8 -4.50 -15.75 8.29
N ILE A 9 -5.42 -15.93 7.34
CA ILE A 9 -5.08 -16.31 5.97
C ILE A 9 -4.44 -15.16 5.17
N LYS A 10 -4.50 -13.94 5.69
CA LYS A 10 -4.16 -12.71 4.97
C LYS A 10 -2.75 -12.76 4.39
N ASN A 11 -1.74 -13.03 5.22
CA ASN A 11 -0.34 -12.91 4.81
C ASN A 11 0.05 -13.98 3.76
N TRP A 12 -0.47 -15.20 3.90
CA TRP A 12 -0.33 -16.22 2.86
C TRP A 12 -0.90 -15.76 1.52
N ILE A 13 -2.14 -15.25 1.51
CA ILE A 13 -2.81 -14.78 0.28
C ILE A 13 -2.09 -13.57 -0.33
N LEU A 14 -1.57 -12.66 0.51
CA LEU A 14 -0.72 -11.55 0.07
C LEU A 14 0.68 -11.98 -0.37
N GLN A 15 0.98 -13.29 -0.29
CA GLN A 15 2.26 -13.87 -0.66
C GLN A 15 3.40 -13.31 0.21
N ASP A 16 3.17 -13.15 1.50
CA ASP A 16 4.21 -12.77 2.47
C ASP A 16 4.09 -13.55 3.79
N PRO A 17 4.11 -14.90 3.74
CA PRO A 17 3.91 -15.75 4.92
C PRO A 17 4.96 -15.59 6.03
N LEU A 18 6.12 -14.98 5.75
CA LEU A 18 7.08 -14.54 6.77
C LEU A 18 6.40 -13.66 7.83
N LEU A 19 5.44 -12.81 7.43
CA LEU A 19 4.71 -11.97 8.37
C LEU A 19 3.90 -12.77 9.39
N ASP A 20 3.44 -13.98 9.08
CA ASP A 20 2.77 -14.84 10.07
C ASP A 20 3.74 -15.24 11.17
N TYR A 21 4.98 -15.59 10.81
CA TYR A 21 6.03 -15.90 11.78
C TYR A 21 6.38 -14.67 12.62
N LEU A 22 6.64 -13.53 11.98
CA LEU A 22 7.01 -12.31 12.69
C LEU A 22 5.90 -11.84 13.63
N ASN A 23 4.63 -11.91 13.22
CA ASN A 23 3.50 -11.53 14.08
C ASN A 23 3.30 -12.47 15.28
N LEU A 24 3.70 -13.74 15.17
CA LEU A 24 3.53 -14.73 16.25
C LEU A 24 4.74 -14.83 17.18
N HIS A 25 5.95 -14.71 16.61
CA HIS A 25 7.21 -15.06 17.28
C HIS A 25 8.33 -14.04 17.07
N GLY A 26 8.11 -12.99 16.28
CA GLY A 26 9.11 -11.97 15.99
C GLY A 26 9.52 -11.20 17.25
N ASP A 27 10.75 -10.71 17.25
CA ASP A 27 11.26 -9.86 18.32
C ASP A 27 10.57 -8.49 18.26
N GLU A 28 9.81 -8.16 19.30
CA GLU A 28 9.10 -6.88 19.43
C GLU A 28 10.05 -5.67 19.33
N THR A 29 11.33 -5.82 19.67
CA THR A 29 12.33 -4.74 19.56
C THR A 29 12.77 -4.44 18.12
N GLU A 30 12.51 -5.36 17.19
CA GLU A 30 12.80 -5.20 15.76
C GLU A 30 11.62 -4.56 15.00
N LYS A 31 10.50 -4.32 15.68
CA LYS A 31 9.36 -3.60 15.09
C LYS A 31 9.71 -2.15 14.82
N ASP A 32 9.20 -1.66 13.70
CA ASP A 32 9.20 -0.25 13.34
C ASP A 32 8.40 0.53 14.39
N ILE A 33 9.07 1.46 15.08
CA ILE A 33 8.42 2.41 15.97
C ILE A 33 8.21 3.69 15.15
N PHE A 34 6.96 3.96 14.79
CA PHE A 34 6.60 5.26 14.25
C PHE A 34 6.46 6.24 15.42
N GLU A 35 7.19 7.36 15.38
CA GLU A 35 7.07 8.43 16.37
C GLU A 35 5.66 9.04 16.37
N PHE A 36 4.95 8.95 15.23
CA PHE A 36 3.56 9.33 15.02
C PHE A 36 2.77 8.19 14.37
N GLU A 37 2.22 7.28 15.16
CA GLU A 37 1.51 6.09 14.64
C GLU A 37 0.31 6.46 13.76
N GLU A 38 -0.34 7.59 14.02
CA GLU A 38 -1.47 8.12 13.25
C GLU A 38 -1.07 8.55 11.82
N CYS A 39 0.21 8.87 11.60
CA CYS A 39 0.76 9.23 10.30
C CYS A 39 1.18 8.01 9.47
N ASN A 40 1.19 6.81 10.06
CA ASN A 40 1.42 5.59 9.31
C ASN A 40 0.24 5.34 8.38
N PHE A 41 0.48 5.19 7.06
CA PHE A 41 -0.58 4.98 6.08
C PHE A 41 -1.49 3.78 6.42
N THR A 42 -0.94 2.70 6.98
CA THR A 42 -1.72 1.53 7.39
C THR A 42 -2.69 1.90 8.52
N THR A 43 -2.20 2.58 9.56
CA THR A 43 -3.01 3.06 10.68
C THR A 43 -4.06 4.06 10.21
N TYR A 44 -3.68 5.01 9.35
CA TYR A 44 -4.58 6.00 8.77
C TYR A 44 -5.73 5.34 7.99
N ILE A 45 -5.42 4.42 7.07
CA ILE A 45 -6.43 3.70 6.28
C ILE A 45 -7.32 2.84 7.18
N MET A 46 -6.77 2.20 8.22
CA MET A 46 -7.56 1.45 9.21
C MET A 46 -8.54 2.36 9.96
N ASN A 47 -8.10 3.54 10.40
CA ASN A 47 -8.95 4.51 11.09
C ASN A 47 -10.08 5.02 10.18
N LYS A 48 -9.77 5.33 8.92
CA LYS A 48 -10.80 5.67 7.92
C LYS A 48 -11.77 4.53 7.65
N GLY A 49 -11.29 3.29 7.71
CA GLY A 49 -12.11 2.08 7.72
C GLY A 49 -13.14 2.10 8.85
N ASN A 50 -12.69 2.29 10.08
CA ASN A 50 -13.55 2.33 11.27
C ASN A 50 -14.57 3.47 11.20
N GLU A 51 -14.16 4.66 10.74
CA GLU A 51 -15.06 5.80 10.54
C GLU A 51 -16.16 5.49 9.51
N TYR A 52 -15.81 4.82 8.41
CA TYR A 52 -16.76 4.45 7.38
C TYR A 52 -17.73 3.37 7.85
N GLU A 53 -17.23 2.34 8.53
CA GLU A 53 -18.04 1.29 9.16
C GLU A 53 -19.09 1.88 10.10
N LYS A 54 -18.68 2.82 10.96
CA LYS A 54 -19.60 3.53 11.87
C LYS A 54 -20.72 4.26 11.13
N LYS A 55 -20.42 4.93 10.02
CA LYS A 55 -21.44 5.60 9.18
C LYS A 55 -22.44 4.60 8.59
N VAL A 56 -21.98 3.43 8.18
CA VAL A 56 -22.86 2.35 7.70
C VAL A 56 -23.77 1.85 8.83
N TYR A 57 -23.22 1.66 10.04
CA TYR A 57 -24.02 1.24 11.20
C TYR A 57 -25.07 2.27 11.59
N GLU A 58 -24.73 3.57 11.60
CA GLU A 58 -25.67 4.66 11.83
C GLU A 58 -26.84 4.64 10.84
N TYR A 59 -26.54 4.44 9.55
CA TYR A 59 -27.55 4.28 8.51
C TYR A 59 -28.46 3.06 8.77
N ILE A 60 -27.89 1.90 9.11
CA ILE A 60 -28.66 0.69 9.40
C ILE A 60 -29.56 0.90 10.62
N HIS A 61 -29.06 1.54 11.69
CA HIS A 61 -29.84 1.88 12.89
C HIS A 61 -31.01 2.83 12.56
N GLU A 62 -30.80 3.81 11.68
CA GLU A 62 -31.86 4.69 11.19
C GLU A 62 -32.94 3.91 10.42
N GLN A 63 -32.55 3.09 9.44
CA GLN A 63 -33.50 2.30 8.66
C GLN A 63 -34.25 1.29 9.53
N SER A 64 -33.56 0.68 10.51
CA SER A 64 -34.16 -0.29 11.44
C SER A 64 -35.23 0.37 12.30
N ARG A 65 -34.98 1.58 12.83
CA ARG A 65 -36.00 2.35 13.56
C ARG A 65 -37.18 2.74 12.68
N LYS A 66 -36.90 3.18 11.44
CA LYS A 66 -37.92 3.62 10.49
C LYS A 66 -38.88 2.50 10.08
N PHE A 67 -38.36 1.29 9.89
CA PHE A 67 -39.13 0.16 9.36
C PHE A 67 -39.40 -0.96 10.39
N GLY A 68 -38.98 -0.77 11.64
CA GLY A 68 -39.23 -1.72 12.74
C GLY A 68 -38.42 -3.01 12.65
N TYR A 69 -37.19 -2.97 12.14
CA TYR A 69 -36.31 -4.14 12.09
C TYR A 69 -35.62 -4.35 13.44
N SER A 70 -35.53 -5.61 13.86
CA SER A 70 -34.78 -5.97 15.07
C SER A 70 -33.28 -5.98 14.77
N ILE A 71 -32.51 -5.27 15.61
CA ILE A 71 -31.07 -5.13 15.46
C ILE A 71 -30.35 -5.45 16.77
N SER A 72 -29.25 -6.20 16.69
CA SER A 72 -28.31 -6.40 17.79
C SER A 72 -26.93 -5.94 17.39
N GLU A 73 -26.32 -5.07 18.19
CA GLU A 73 -24.92 -4.70 18.08
C GLU A 73 -24.13 -5.45 19.15
N ILE A 74 -23.14 -6.24 18.73
CA ILE A 74 -22.48 -7.19 19.62
C ILE A 74 -21.37 -6.52 20.42
N ASN A 75 -21.41 -6.67 21.74
CA ASN A 75 -20.38 -6.12 22.61
C ASN A 75 -19.14 -7.02 22.61
N ARG A 76 -17.96 -6.43 22.32
CA ARG A 76 -16.68 -7.15 22.32
C ARG A 76 -16.30 -7.76 23.67
N ASN A 77 -16.86 -7.31 24.79
CA ASN A 77 -16.60 -7.91 26.10
C ASN A 77 -17.33 -9.24 26.32
N ASN A 78 -18.42 -9.50 25.57
CA ASN A 78 -19.25 -10.70 25.72
C ASN A 78 -19.71 -11.28 24.37
N PHE A 79 -18.86 -11.14 23.34
CA PHE A 79 -19.23 -11.34 21.94
C PHE A 79 -19.93 -12.67 21.66
N TYR A 80 -19.51 -13.76 22.30
CA TYR A 80 -20.06 -15.08 22.03
C TYR A 80 -21.49 -15.23 22.57
N ALA A 81 -21.72 -14.83 23.83
CA ALA A 81 -23.04 -14.95 24.44
C ALA A 81 -24.03 -14.00 23.77
N ASP A 82 -23.63 -12.77 23.49
CA ASP A 82 -24.46 -11.77 22.83
C ASP A 82 -24.82 -12.21 21.41
N THR A 83 -23.86 -12.73 20.65
CA THR A 83 -24.13 -13.26 19.30
C THR A 83 -25.08 -14.45 19.34
N LYS A 84 -24.86 -15.38 20.27
CA LYS A 84 -25.73 -16.54 20.45
C LYS A 84 -27.16 -16.13 20.80
N GLN A 85 -27.31 -15.12 21.66
CA GLN A 85 -28.60 -14.57 22.06
C GLN A 85 -29.29 -13.87 20.88
N ALA A 86 -28.59 -13.02 20.12
CA ALA A 86 -29.12 -12.35 18.93
C ALA A 86 -29.65 -13.34 17.88
N PHE A 87 -28.93 -14.45 17.64
CA PHE A 87 -29.43 -15.51 16.76
C PHE A 87 -30.64 -16.26 17.34
N LYS A 88 -30.68 -16.49 18.65
CA LYS A 88 -31.81 -17.14 19.34
C LYS A 88 -33.08 -16.28 19.27
N ASP A 89 -32.93 -14.97 19.42
CA ASP A 89 -34.01 -13.98 19.34
C ASP A 89 -34.43 -13.70 17.89
N LYS A 90 -33.72 -14.29 16.92
CA LYS A 90 -33.96 -14.15 15.48
C LYS A 90 -33.92 -12.69 15.04
N ASN A 91 -32.96 -11.92 15.54
CA ASN A 91 -32.78 -10.54 15.12
C ASN A 91 -32.62 -10.46 13.60
N ASP A 92 -33.23 -9.46 12.99
CA ASP A 92 -33.17 -9.31 11.53
C ASP A 92 -31.77 -8.89 11.06
N ILE A 93 -31.05 -8.14 11.90
CA ILE A 93 -29.70 -7.63 11.67
C ILE A 93 -28.85 -7.84 12.92
N ILE A 94 -27.63 -8.33 12.74
CA ILE A 94 -26.64 -8.51 13.81
C ILE A 94 -25.34 -7.85 13.33
N LEU A 95 -24.88 -6.83 14.04
CA LEU A 95 -23.64 -6.11 13.76
C LEU A 95 -22.47 -6.71 14.55
N GLN A 96 -21.35 -6.94 13.88
CA GLN A 96 -20.12 -7.53 14.42
C GLN A 96 -20.29 -8.90 15.15
N PRO A 97 -21.11 -9.85 14.66
CA PRO A 97 -21.30 -11.12 15.36
C PRO A 97 -20.04 -11.98 15.37
N PHE A 98 -19.83 -12.67 16.49
CA PHE A 98 -18.84 -13.74 16.59
C PHE A 98 -19.37 -15.04 15.99
N ILE A 99 -18.69 -15.54 14.97
CA ILE A 99 -19.01 -16.82 14.34
C ILE A 99 -17.86 -17.80 14.53
N LYS A 100 -18.17 -19.09 14.70
CA LYS A 100 -17.16 -20.13 14.90
C LYS A 100 -17.58 -21.46 14.29
N ASN A 101 -16.68 -22.06 13.52
CA ASN A 101 -16.75 -23.46 13.18
C ASN A 101 -16.18 -24.28 14.36
N TRP A 102 -17.05 -24.99 15.07
CA TRP A 102 -16.67 -25.77 16.24
C TRP A 102 -15.83 -27.01 15.91
N THR A 103 -15.91 -27.51 14.67
CA THR A 103 -15.13 -28.65 14.20
C THR A 103 -13.69 -28.26 13.90
N THR A 104 -13.47 -27.12 13.23
CA THR A 104 -12.12 -26.68 12.85
C THR A 104 -11.48 -25.70 13.83
N GLY A 105 -12.28 -25.08 14.71
CA GLY A 105 -11.83 -24.02 15.60
C GLY A 105 -11.66 -22.65 14.93
N LEU A 106 -11.97 -22.56 13.64
CA LEU A 106 -11.92 -21.31 12.86
C LEU A 106 -13.02 -20.35 13.32
N PHE A 107 -12.68 -19.09 13.60
CA PHE A 107 -13.63 -18.08 14.06
C PHE A 107 -13.47 -16.74 13.34
N GLY A 108 -14.50 -15.90 13.41
CA GLY A 108 -14.56 -14.64 12.69
C GLY A 108 -15.52 -13.63 13.28
N PHE A 109 -15.40 -12.39 12.81
CA PHE A 109 -16.27 -11.27 13.14
C PHE A 109 -16.66 -10.57 11.82
N PRO A 110 -17.59 -11.11 11.01
CA PRO A 110 -18.16 -10.35 9.90
C PRO A 110 -18.78 -9.04 10.42
N ASP A 111 -18.75 -7.99 9.62
CA ASP A 111 -19.24 -6.69 10.06
C ASP A 111 -20.76 -6.67 10.22
N ILE A 112 -21.48 -7.38 9.34
CA ILE A 112 -22.93 -7.49 9.38
C ILE A 112 -23.35 -8.92 9.05
N VAL A 113 -24.31 -9.45 9.80
CA VAL A 113 -25.11 -10.61 9.41
C VAL A 113 -26.58 -10.20 9.38
N ILE A 114 -27.23 -10.40 8.24
CA ILE A 114 -28.57 -9.87 7.97
C ILE A 114 -29.45 -10.93 7.32
N LYS A 115 -30.74 -10.94 7.64
CA LYS A 115 -31.69 -11.80 6.93
C LYS A 115 -31.83 -11.40 5.47
N LYS A 116 -31.83 -12.39 4.57
CA LYS A 116 -31.93 -12.22 3.12
C LYS A 116 -33.02 -11.23 2.69
N LYS A 117 -34.22 -11.33 3.30
CA LYS A 117 -35.37 -10.46 2.97
C LYS A 117 -35.13 -8.96 3.12
N LEU A 118 -34.11 -8.56 3.89
CA LEU A 118 -33.79 -7.15 4.14
C LEU A 118 -32.69 -6.60 3.22
N LEU A 119 -31.98 -7.44 2.46
CA LEU A 119 -30.84 -6.99 1.65
C LEU A 119 -31.23 -5.89 0.67
N ASN A 120 -32.23 -6.14 -0.19
CA ASN A 120 -32.74 -5.16 -1.16
C ASN A 120 -33.53 -3.99 -0.55
N ARG A 121 -33.76 -4.01 0.78
CA ARG A 121 -34.37 -2.88 1.50
C ARG A 121 -33.33 -1.90 2.04
N LEU A 122 -32.15 -2.40 2.40
CA LEU A 122 -31.06 -1.58 2.95
C LEU A 122 -29.99 -1.23 1.93
N PHE A 123 -29.75 -2.13 0.97
CA PHE A 123 -28.67 -2.03 -0.01
C PHE A 123 -29.17 -2.39 -1.41
N GLN A 124 -28.41 -2.03 -2.44
CA GLN A 124 -28.65 -2.50 -3.81
C GLN A 124 -27.96 -3.86 -3.99
N CYS A 125 -28.73 -4.91 -4.27
CA CYS A 125 -28.23 -6.27 -4.51
C CYS A 125 -28.85 -6.85 -5.78
N ASP A 126 -28.05 -6.93 -6.83
CA ASP A 126 -28.49 -7.43 -8.15
C ASP A 126 -28.51 -8.96 -8.22
N ASN A 127 -27.78 -9.63 -7.33
CA ASN A 127 -27.65 -11.09 -7.35
C ASN A 127 -28.90 -11.79 -6.79
N VAL A 128 -29.32 -12.85 -7.48
CA VAL A 128 -30.34 -13.77 -6.97
C VAL A 128 -29.70 -14.67 -5.91
N ILE A 129 -30.16 -14.52 -4.68
CA ILE A 129 -29.71 -15.32 -3.54
C ILE A 129 -30.67 -16.49 -3.38
N GLU A 130 -30.16 -17.71 -3.48
CA GLU A 130 -30.96 -18.90 -3.20
C GLU A 130 -31.26 -19.01 -1.69
N GLY A 131 -32.32 -19.73 -1.34
CA GLY A 131 -32.67 -19.95 0.07
C GLY A 131 -33.85 -19.13 0.59
N GLY A 132 -34.14 -19.27 1.88
CA GLY A 132 -35.30 -18.71 2.56
C GLY A 132 -35.13 -17.23 2.95
N ASP A 133 -36.25 -16.49 3.01
CA ASP A 133 -36.26 -15.06 3.36
C ASP A 133 -35.68 -14.73 4.74
N ASP A 134 -35.78 -15.68 5.68
CA ASP A 134 -35.25 -15.57 7.05
C ASP A 134 -33.85 -16.17 7.23
N GLU A 135 -33.22 -16.68 6.16
CA GLU A 135 -31.83 -17.15 6.21
C GLU A 135 -30.85 -15.97 6.25
N TYR A 136 -29.71 -16.18 6.90
CA TYR A 136 -28.74 -15.12 7.17
C TYR A 136 -27.65 -15.04 6.11
N VAL A 137 -27.29 -13.82 5.76
CA VAL A 137 -26.24 -13.50 4.79
C VAL A 137 -25.20 -12.63 5.49
N CYS A 138 -23.91 -12.86 5.24
CA CYS A 138 -22.84 -11.98 5.72
C CYS A 138 -22.55 -10.85 4.74
N ILE A 139 -22.29 -9.67 5.30
CA ILE A 139 -21.73 -8.52 4.60
C ILE A 139 -20.48 -8.08 5.35
N ASP A 140 -19.41 -7.84 4.61
CA ASP A 140 -18.15 -7.31 5.10
C ASP A 140 -17.91 -5.94 4.45
N ILE A 141 -17.64 -4.93 5.27
CA ILE A 141 -17.50 -3.53 4.88
C ILE A 141 -16.02 -3.29 4.59
N LYS A 142 -15.73 -2.69 3.43
CA LYS A 142 -14.35 -2.38 3.04
C LYS A 142 -14.22 -0.93 2.61
N TYR A 143 -13.35 -0.19 3.31
CA TYR A 143 -12.92 1.14 2.93
C TYR A 143 -11.88 1.08 1.80
N SER A 144 -12.30 0.52 0.67
CA SER A 144 -11.51 0.42 -0.55
C SER A 144 -12.43 0.53 -1.76
N SER A 145 -11.90 1.06 -2.86
CA SER A 145 -12.61 1.03 -4.15
C SER A 145 -12.59 -0.41 -4.66
N CYS A 146 -13.75 -1.06 -4.67
CA CYS A 146 -13.92 -2.38 -5.26
C CYS A 146 -14.89 -2.26 -6.44
N SER A 147 -14.66 -3.07 -7.47
CA SER A 147 -15.48 -3.10 -8.67
C SER A 147 -16.18 -4.45 -8.83
N GLU A 148 -17.12 -4.49 -9.76
CA GLU A 148 -17.87 -5.69 -10.11
C GLU A 148 -17.44 -6.18 -11.49
N LYS A 149 -17.42 -7.51 -11.68
CA LYS A 149 -17.26 -8.16 -12.97
C LYS A 149 -18.23 -9.33 -13.08
N ASN A 150 -19.12 -9.27 -14.06
CA ASN A 150 -20.14 -10.30 -14.32
C ASN A 150 -21.06 -10.60 -13.11
N GLY A 151 -21.56 -9.59 -12.40
CA GLY A 151 -22.41 -9.83 -11.23
C GLY A 151 -21.65 -10.17 -9.95
N LEU A 152 -20.32 -10.27 -9.99
CA LEU A 152 -19.51 -10.73 -8.86
C LEU A 152 -18.44 -9.70 -8.48
N PHE A 153 -17.98 -9.79 -7.24
CA PHE A 153 -16.83 -9.04 -6.75
C PHE A 153 -15.60 -9.28 -7.64
N ASN A 154 -15.02 -8.19 -8.17
CA ASN A 154 -13.91 -8.26 -9.11
C ASN A 154 -12.56 -8.44 -8.39
N ILE A 155 -11.89 -9.55 -8.69
CA ILE A 155 -10.57 -9.86 -8.14
C ILE A 155 -9.49 -9.34 -9.10
N GLU A 156 -8.84 -8.24 -8.72
CA GLU A 156 -7.80 -7.57 -9.53
C GLU A 156 -6.39 -7.77 -8.95
N ASN A 157 -6.31 -8.07 -7.65
CA ASN A 157 -5.07 -8.19 -6.91
C ASN A 157 -5.24 -9.16 -5.73
N ASN A 158 -4.13 -9.52 -5.06
CA ASN A 158 -4.14 -10.44 -3.93
C ASN A 158 -4.96 -9.95 -2.73
N TYR A 159 -5.08 -8.63 -2.53
CA TYR A 159 -5.89 -8.08 -1.45
C TYR A 159 -7.39 -8.33 -1.71
N HIS A 160 -7.85 -8.19 -2.96
CA HIS A 160 -9.20 -8.58 -3.36
C HIS A 160 -9.42 -10.09 -3.18
N THR A 161 -8.44 -10.92 -3.52
CA THR A 161 -8.49 -12.37 -3.23
C THR A 161 -8.69 -12.62 -1.74
N PHE A 162 -7.95 -11.91 -0.87
CA PHE A 162 -8.10 -12.03 0.58
C PHE A 162 -9.51 -11.67 1.05
N ILE A 163 -10.06 -10.53 0.58
CA ILE A 163 -11.43 -10.10 0.93
C ILE A 163 -12.45 -11.19 0.52
N ALA A 164 -12.35 -11.70 -0.71
CA ALA A 164 -13.25 -12.75 -1.19
C ALA A 164 -13.13 -14.03 -0.35
N CYS A 165 -11.92 -14.47 0.00
CA CYS A 165 -11.69 -15.62 0.88
C CYS A 165 -12.26 -15.40 2.29
N GLN A 166 -12.07 -14.20 2.86
CA GLN A 166 -12.61 -13.83 4.18
C GLN A 166 -14.14 -13.94 4.22
N VAL A 167 -14.82 -13.30 3.26
CA VAL A 167 -16.29 -13.34 3.14
C VAL A 167 -16.79 -14.76 2.89
N MET A 168 -16.10 -15.52 2.03
CA MET A 168 -16.42 -16.93 1.75
C MET A 168 -16.40 -17.76 3.04
N LEU A 169 -15.34 -17.66 3.83
CA LEU A 169 -15.22 -18.40 5.09
C LEU A 169 -16.28 -17.97 6.10
N TYR A 170 -16.58 -16.67 6.22
CA TYR A 170 -17.67 -16.19 7.08
C TYR A 170 -19.01 -16.81 6.70
N GLY A 171 -19.37 -16.76 5.41
CA GLY A 171 -20.62 -17.32 4.91
C GLY A 171 -20.70 -18.84 5.11
N GLN A 172 -19.60 -19.58 4.87
CA GLN A 172 -19.53 -21.03 5.11
C GLN A 172 -19.72 -21.39 6.59
N ILE A 173 -19.11 -20.63 7.52
CA ILE A 173 -19.29 -20.85 8.96
C ILE A 173 -20.77 -20.65 9.34
N ILE A 174 -21.40 -19.57 8.86
CA ILE A 174 -22.82 -19.28 9.13
C ILE A 174 -23.72 -20.35 8.54
N ASN A 175 -23.48 -20.77 7.29
CA ASN A 175 -24.24 -21.84 6.64
C ASN A 175 -24.22 -23.14 7.45
N ASN A 176 -23.05 -23.53 7.93
CA ASN A 176 -22.88 -24.73 8.74
C ASN A 176 -23.57 -24.60 10.11
N ASP A 177 -23.41 -23.48 10.81
CA ASP A 177 -24.00 -23.25 12.13
C ASP A 177 -25.54 -23.18 12.07
N LYS A 178 -26.09 -22.53 11.04
CA LYS A 178 -27.55 -22.35 10.86
C LYS A 178 -28.22 -23.43 10.04
N LYS A 179 -27.45 -24.39 9.49
CA LYS A 179 -27.93 -25.45 8.61
C LYS A 179 -28.73 -24.92 7.41
N GLN A 180 -28.22 -23.87 6.78
CA GLN A 180 -28.82 -23.16 5.65
C GLN A 180 -27.94 -23.30 4.39
N LYS A 181 -28.46 -22.91 3.22
CA LYS A 181 -27.77 -23.05 1.92
C LYS A 181 -27.73 -21.73 1.14
N ILE A 182 -27.12 -20.70 1.72
CA ILE A 182 -26.83 -19.46 1.02
C ILE A 182 -25.64 -19.67 0.08
N ASN A 183 -25.72 -19.13 -1.13
CA ASN A 183 -24.69 -19.25 -2.16
C ASN A 183 -23.73 -18.05 -2.23
N TYR A 184 -24.11 -16.89 -1.67
CA TYR A 184 -23.33 -15.66 -1.71
C TYR A 184 -23.15 -15.01 -0.32
N GLY A 185 -21.96 -14.51 -0.06
CA GLY A 185 -21.72 -13.42 0.90
C GLY A 185 -21.48 -12.13 0.13
N PHE A 186 -21.35 -11.00 0.82
CA PHE A 186 -21.24 -9.70 0.15
C PHE A 186 -20.13 -8.82 0.71
N VAL A 187 -19.59 -7.98 -0.16
CA VAL A 187 -18.71 -6.86 0.18
C VAL A 187 -19.47 -5.56 -0.04
N LEU A 188 -19.44 -4.66 0.94
CA LEU A 188 -19.90 -3.28 0.80
C LEU A 188 -18.68 -2.36 0.63
N PRO A 189 -18.41 -1.86 -0.59
CA PRO A 189 -17.26 -0.99 -0.82
C PRO A 189 -17.51 0.44 -0.34
N LYS A 190 -16.43 1.23 -0.31
CA LYS A 190 -16.48 2.67 0.00
C LYS A 190 -17.40 3.43 -0.96
N ASP A 191 -18.15 4.39 -0.43
CA ASP A 191 -18.99 5.36 -1.17
C ASP A 191 -20.01 4.71 -2.14
N SER A 192 -20.44 3.49 -1.83
CA SER A 192 -21.39 2.72 -2.61
C SER A 192 -22.47 2.16 -1.69
N ASN A 193 -23.70 2.13 -2.16
CA ASN A 193 -24.80 1.38 -1.54
C ASN A 193 -25.02 0.01 -2.21
N LYS A 194 -24.21 -0.33 -3.22
CA LYS A 194 -24.28 -1.56 -3.97
C LYS A 194 -23.40 -2.65 -3.34
N LEU A 195 -24.00 -3.79 -3.05
CA LEU A 195 -23.33 -4.98 -2.58
C LEU A 195 -22.68 -5.73 -3.73
N LEU A 196 -21.44 -6.17 -3.53
CA LEU A 196 -20.68 -6.99 -4.46
C LEU A 196 -20.69 -8.44 -3.98
N ALA A 197 -21.25 -9.35 -4.79
CA ALA A 197 -21.40 -10.74 -4.39
C ALA A 197 -20.10 -11.53 -4.44
N VAL A 198 -19.89 -12.38 -3.43
CA VAL A 198 -18.79 -13.34 -3.33
C VAL A 198 -19.39 -14.73 -3.21
N GLU A 199 -19.08 -15.61 -4.17
CA GLU A 199 -19.53 -17.01 -4.10
C GLU A 199 -18.93 -17.72 -2.90
N LEU A 200 -19.78 -18.39 -2.12
CA LEU A 200 -19.41 -19.15 -0.94
C LEU A 200 -18.87 -20.55 -1.29
N ASN A 201 -19.21 -21.07 -2.47
CA ASN A 201 -18.81 -22.40 -2.95
C ASN A 201 -17.80 -22.29 -4.09
N ASN A 202 -16.59 -21.80 -3.79
CA ASN A 202 -15.51 -21.71 -4.76
C ASN A 202 -14.34 -22.61 -4.37
N LYS A 203 -14.07 -23.64 -5.17
CA LYS A 203 -13.06 -24.66 -4.88
C LYS A 203 -11.64 -24.08 -4.81
N GLU A 204 -11.26 -23.24 -5.77
CA GLU A 204 -9.91 -22.66 -5.83
C GLU A 204 -9.62 -21.79 -4.60
N ARG A 205 -10.57 -20.94 -4.20
CA ARG A 205 -10.46 -20.15 -2.96
C ARG A 205 -10.43 -21.03 -1.72
N SER A 206 -11.22 -22.11 -1.69
CA SER A 206 -11.21 -23.06 -0.56
C SER A 206 -9.85 -23.72 -0.41
N ASP A 207 -9.30 -24.26 -1.49
CA ASP A 207 -7.98 -24.91 -1.51
C ASP A 207 -6.89 -23.90 -1.06
N LEU A 208 -6.97 -22.63 -1.50
CA LEU A 208 -6.08 -21.56 -1.05
C LEU A 208 -6.21 -21.23 0.45
N CYS A 209 -7.44 -21.21 0.99
CA CYS A 209 -7.67 -20.99 2.43
C CYS A 209 -7.09 -22.13 3.25
N ASP A 210 -7.25 -23.39 2.81
CA ASP A 210 -6.71 -24.55 3.51
C ASP A 210 -5.18 -24.50 3.56
N MET A 211 -4.52 -24.13 2.46
CA MET A 211 -3.07 -23.91 2.45
C MET A 211 -2.65 -22.83 3.45
N ALA A 212 -3.35 -21.69 3.47
CA ALA A 212 -3.05 -20.59 4.38
C ALA A 212 -3.23 -20.97 5.86
N LEU A 213 -4.31 -21.70 6.19
CA LEU A 213 -4.59 -22.16 7.55
C LEU A 213 -3.60 -23.22 8.01
N ASN A 214 -3.20 -24.15 7.12
CA ASN A 214 -2.17 -25.14 7.41
C ASN A 214 -0.82 -24.48 7.69
N TRP A 215 -0.43 -23.49 6.87
CA TRP A 215 0.78 -22.70 7.12
C TRP A 215 0.73 -22.00 8.47
N TYR A 216 -0.35 -21.26 8.75
CA TYR A 216 -0.48 -20.53 10.00
C TYR A 216 -0.42 -21.45 11.23
N GLN A 217 -1.05 -22.63 11.16
CA GLN A 217 -0.97 -23.62 12.24
C GLN A 217 0.44 -24.21 12.38
N TYR A 218 1.12 -24.50 11.27
CA TYR A 218 2.50 -24.98 11.29
C TYR A 218 3.42 -23.98 11.99
N VAL A 219 3.35 -22.69 11.59
CA VAL A 219 4.10 -21.60 12.22
C VAL A 219 3.80 -21.48 13.71
N LYS A 220 2.53 -21.60 14.09
CA LYS A 220 2.10 -21.49 15.48
C LYS A 220 2.66 -22.59 16.38
N THR A 221 2.86 -23.82 15.87
CA THR A 221 3.25 -24.98 16.69
C THR A 221 4.71 -25.40 16.56
N HIS A 222 5.44 -24.98 15.52
CA HIS A 222 6.82 -25.41 15.25
C HIS A 222 7.80 -24.23 15.22
N LYS A 223 7.77 -23.36 16.24
CA LYS A 223 8.58 -22.13 16.20
C LYS A 223 10.08 -22.41 16.12
N GLU A 224 10.50 -23.51 16.71
CA GLU A 224 11.86 -24.03 16.78
C GLU A 224 12.42 -24.50 15.43
N ASP A 225 11.54 -24.78 14.44
CA ASP A 225 11.94 -25.14 13.08
C ASP A 225 12.45 -23.90 12.30
N PHE A 226 12.27 -22.70 12.85
CA PHE A 226 12.60 -21.45 12.19
C PHE A 226 13.83 -20.79 12.84
N ASP A 227 14.93 -20.75 12.09
CA ASP A 227 16.13 -19.98 12.42
C ASP A 227 16.34 -18.90 11.35
N LEU A 228 15.92 -17.67 11.65
CA LEU A 228 16.12 -16.52 10.77
C LEU A 228 17.56 -15.97 10.85
N GLY A 229 18.34 -16.35 11.87
CA GLY A 229 19.60 -15.69 12.23
C GLY A 229 20.84 -16.21 11.51
N VAL A 230 20.85 -17.46 11.03
CA VAL A 230 22.10 -18.15 10.70
C VAL A 230 22.35 -18.34 9.19
N CYS A 231 21.31 -18.44 8.37
CA CYS A 231 21.45 -18.58 6.91
C CYS A 231 20.11 -18.35 6.17
N LYS A 232 20.15 -18.29 4.83
CA LYS A 232 18.93 -18.25 3.99
C LYS A 232 18.00 -19.40 4.43
N PRO A 233 16.74 -19.11 4.82
CA PRO A 233 15.85 -20.15 5.29
C PRO A 233 15.70 -21.27 4.25
N ASN A 234 15.69 -22.52 4.72
CA ASN A 234 15.41 -23.68 3.86
C ASN A 234 13.95 -23.70 3.37
N MET A 235 13.11 -22.81 3.89
CA MET A 235 11.70 -22.64 3.51
C MET A 235 11.52 -21.32 2.75
N VAL A 236 10.94 -21.39 1.55
CA VAL A 236 10.71 -20.22 0.69
C VAL A 236 9.66 -19.26 1.28
N GLU A 237 8.82 -19.77 2.17
CA GLU A 237 7.79 -19.04 2.90
C GLU A 237 8.38 -18.05 3.90
N LEU A 238 9.59 -18.30 4.40
CA LEU A 238 10.31 -17.39 5.31
C LEU A 238 11.17 -16.36 4.58
N LEU A 239 11.20 -16.39 3.26
CA LEU A 239 11.92 -15.36 2.50
C LEU A 239 11.10 -14.06 2.47
N PRO A 240 11.71 -12.91 2.80
CA PRO A 240 11.05 -11.62 2.71
C PRO A 240 10.47 -11.37 1.32
N ASN A 241 9.25 -10.83 1.27
CA ASN A 241 8.68 -10.24 0.06
C ASN A 241 8.66 -8.71 0.21
N MET A 242 9.63 -8.04 -0.40
CA MET A 242 9.82 -6.59 -0.33
C MET A 242 8.86 -5.80 -1.23
N ASN A 243 8.12 -6.48 -2.12
CA ASN A 243 7.05 -5.86 -2.91
C ASN A 243 5.73 -5.72 -2.14
N ASN A 244 5.56 -6.41 -1.01
CA ASN A 244 4.39 -6.23 -0.15
C ASN A 244 4.50 -4.89 0.59
N THR A 245 3.52 -4.00 0.46
CA THR A 245 3.45 -2.70 1.15
C THR A 245 2.64 -2.72 2.45
N MET A 246 1.96 -3.83 2.75
CA MET A 246 1.19 -4.04 3.98
C MET A 246 1.96 -4.88 5.00
N ASP A 247 3.20 -4.50 5.27
CA ASP A 247 4.14 -5.25 6.11
C ASP A 247 4.59 -4.51 7.37
N TYR A 248 3.96 -3.38 7.70
CA TYR A 248 4.09 -2.75 9.00
C TYR A 248 3.64 -3.71 10.13
N PRO A 249 4.35 -3.79 11.27
CA PRO A 249 5.52 -3.01 11.67
C PRO A 249 6.87 -3.68 11.39
N TRP A 250 6.96 -4.56 10.41
CA TRP A 250 8.13 -5.43 10.21
C TRP A 250 9.03 -5.01 9.02
N ARG A 251 8.79 -3.86 8.41
CA ARG A 251 9.44 -3.50 7.14
C ARG A 251 10.96 -3.40 7.30
N LYS A 252 11.45 -2.72 8.34
CA LYS A 252 12.90 -2.59 8.57
C LYS A 252 13.56 -3.94 8.82
N TYR A 253 12.95 -4.76 9.67
CA TYR A 253 13.48 -6.10 9.95
C TYR A 253 13.48 -6.99 8.71
N LYS A 254 12.39 -6.99 7.93
CA LYS A 254 12.34 -7.67 6.63
C LYS A 254 13.41 -7.17 5.67
N THR A 255 13.69 -5.87 5.64
CA THR A 255 14.75 -5.29 4.80
C THR A 255 16.12 -5.82 5.21
N LYS A 256 16.41 -5.87 6.52
CA LYS A 256 17.63 -6.48 7.07
C LYS A 256 17.77 -7.95 6.66
N LEU A 257 16.70 -8.74 6.80
CA LEU A 257 16.67 -10.14 6.37
C LEU A 257 16.86 -10.28 4.86
N ALA A 258 16.21 -9.43 4.06
CA ALA A 258 16.31 -9.48 2.61
C ALA A 258 17.75 -9.21 2.13
N HIS A 259 18.44 -8.25 2.74
CA HIS A 259 19.86 -8.01 2.49
C HIS A 259 20.74 -9.17 2.95
N GLN A 260 20.50 -9.71 4.15
CA GLN A 260 21.23 -10.87 4.67
C GLN A 260 21.10 -12.09 3.75
N TYR A 261 19.89 -12.34 3.23
CA TYR A 261 19.60 -13.49 2.38
C TYR A 261 19.89 -13.23 0.90
N LYS A 262 20.25 -12.01 0.53
CA LYS A 262 20.39 -11.53 -0.85
C LYS A 262 19.14 -11.89 -1.67
N GLU A 263 17.98 -11.53 -1.14
CA GLU A 263 16.68 -11.92 -1.65
C GLU A 263 16.29 -11.09 -2.91
N LEU A 264 15.65 -11.73 -3.88
CA LEU A 264 15.41 -11.16 -5.22
C LEU A 264 14.34 -10.07 -5.26
N SER A 265 13.37 -10.09 -4.34
CA SER A 265 12.34 -9.07 -4.22
C SER A 265 12.86 -7.70 -3.79
N LEU A 266 14.15 -7.58 -3.39
CA LEU A 266 14.85 -6.29 -3.33
C LEU A 266 14.88 -5.58 -4.70
N ILE A 267 14.77 -6.33 -5.80
CA ILE A 267 14.68 -5.81 -7.16
C ILE A 267 13.22 -5.48 -7.47
N SER A 268 12.97 -4.24 -7.88
CA SER A 268 11.63 -3.81 -8.27
C SER A 268 11.07 -4.61 -9.44
N GLY A 269 9.76 -4.86 -9.38
CA GLY A 269 9.07 -5.74 -10.32
C GLY A 269 9.37 -7.23 -10.13
N PHE A 270 10.30 -7.59 -9.24
CA PHE A 270 10.67 -8.98 -8.96
C PHE A 270 9.83 -9.58 -7.84
N GLY A 271 8.53 -9.71 -8.12
CA GLY A 271 7.54 -10.28 -7.18
C GLY A 271 7.68 -11.79 -6.94
N ASN A 272 6.92 -12.29 -5.97
CA ASN A 272 6.91 -13.70 -5.56
C ASN A 272 6.69 -14.70 -6.69
N ARG A 273 5.94 -14.34 -7.74
CA ARG A 273 5.71 -15.21 -8.90
C ARG A 273 7.02 -15.52 -9.65
N LEU A 274 7.84 -14.50 -9.89
CA LEU A 274 9.15 -14.67 -10.56
C LEU A 274 10.14 -15.37 -9.63
N ARG A 275 10.14 -15.00 -8.35
CA ARG A 275 10.93 -15.65 -7.29
C ARG A 275 10.66 -17.16 -7.22
N ASN A 276 9.41 -17.57 -7.02
CA ASN A 276 9.05 -18.98 -6.83
C ASN A 276 9.37 -19.81 -8.09
N GLY A 277 9.21 -19.24 -9.29
CA GLY A 277 9.60 -19.90 -10.55
C GLY A 277 11.10 -20.23 -10.61
N LEU A 278 11.96 -19.36 -10.10
CA LEU A 278 13.41 -19.53 -10.10
C LEU A 278 13.94 -20.41 -8.94
N HIS A 279 13.25 -20.38 -7.81
CA HIS A 279 13.52 -21.30 -6.69
C HIS A 279 13.21 -22.76 -7.07
N ASN A 280 12.10 -22.99 -7.76
CA ASN A 280 11.71 -24.33 -8.22
C ASN A 280 12.69 -24.91 -9.25
N SER A 281 13.44 -24.07 -9.98
CA SER A 281 14.49 -24.52 -10.90
C SER A 281 15.84 -24.80 -10.24
N LYS A 282 15.97 -24.71 -8.90
CA LYS A 282 17.20 -24.93 -8.11
C LYS A 282 18.44 -24.12 -8.57
N GLN A 283 18.25 -22.99 -9.24
CA GLN A 283 19.32 -22.33 -9.99
C GLN A 283 19.86 -21.01 -9.40
N TYR A 284 19.35 -20.49 -8.27
CA TYR A 284 19.61 -19.06 -7.96
C TYR A 284 19.91 -18.71 -6.50
N THR A 285 21.08 -18.08 -6.32
CA THR A 285 21.37 -17.03 -5.32
C THR A 285 21.74 -15.75 -6.10
N PHE A 286 21.69 -14.56 -5.47
CA PHE A 286 22.10 -13.29 -6.11
C PHE A 286 23.52 -13.33 -6.72
N GLU A 287 24.37 -14.27 -6.29
CA GLU A 287 25.75 -14.44 -6.75
C GLU A 287 25.92 -15.45 -7.89
N THR A 288 24.91 -16.26 -8.24
CA THR A 288 25.03 -17.26 -9.31
C THR A 288 24.08 -17.01 -10.48
N ASN A 289 24.68 -16.57 -11.60
CA ASN A 289 24.19 -16.64 -12.98
C ASN A 289 22.81 -16.03 -13.29
N LEU A 290 22.60 -14.78 -12.89
CA LEU A 290 21.60 -13.89 -13.48
C LEU A 290 21.89 -13.49 -14.95
N THR A 291 22.71 -14.21 -15.72
CA THR A 291 23.26 -13.72 -16.99
C THR A 291 22.36 -14.02 -18.20
N GLU A 292 22.04 -15.26 -18.55
CA GLU A 292 21.50 -15.50 -19.92
C GLU A 292 20.01 -15.18 -20.15
N LYS A 293 19.14 -15.35 -19.16
CA LYS A 293 17.68 -15.08 -19.32
C LYS A 293 17.30 -13.67 -18.88
N TYR A 294 18.10 -13.09 -18.00
CA TYR A 294 17.99 -11.69 -17.55
C TYR A 294 18.51 -10.75 -18.63
N GLU A 295 19.51 -11.13 -19.45
CA GLU A 295 20.02 -10.35 -20.60
C GLU A 295 18.91 -9.91 -21.58
N LYS A 296 17.84 -10.70 -21.71
CA LYS A 296 16.71 -10.36 -22.58
C LYS A 296 15.74 -9.35 -21.96
N TYR A 297 15.60 -9.34 -20.63
CA TYR A 297 14.78 -8.37 -19.88
C TYR A 297 15.55 -7.07 -19.62
N LEU A 298 16.85 -7.22 -19.38
CA LEU A 298 17.88 -6.20 -19.47
C LEU A 298 18.13 -5.70 -20.90
N GLN A 299 17.32 -5.95 -21.92
CA GLN A 299 17.46 -5.16 -23.16
C GLN A 299 17.06 -3.67 -22.95
N GLN A 300 16.54 -3.31 -21.77
CA GLN A 300 16.46 -1.93 -21.27
C GLN A 300 17.75 -1.44 -20.56
N LYS A 301 18.78 -2.30 -20.42
CA LYS A 301 20.11 -2.10 -19.81
C LYS A 301 21.11 -1.43 -20.75
N ASN A 302 20.72 -0.40 -21.49
CA ASN A 302 21.75 0.51 -22.02
C ASN A 302 22.14 1.58 -20.97
N LEU A 303 21.39 1.71 -19.86
CA LEU A 303 21.61 2.70 -18.81
C LEU A 303 22.36 2.17 -17.57
N ILE A 304 22.09 0.93 -17.14
CA ILE A 304 22.72 0.37 -15.93
C ILE A 304 24.11 -0.23 -16.26
N GLU A 305 24.30 -0.78 -17.46
CA GLU A 305 25.62 -1.27 -17.90
C GLU A 305 26.61 -0.12 -18.09
N SER A 306 26.12 1.05 -18.48
CA SER A 306 26.91 2.27 -18.58
C SER A 306 27.22 2.86 -17.19
N PHE A 307 26.30 2.80 -16.21
CA PHE A 307 26.63 3.17 -14.81
C PHE A 307 27.65 2.24 -14.14
N CYS A 308 27.66 0.96 -14.51
CA CYS A 308 28.47 -0.07 -13.88
C CYS A 308 29.77 -0.42 -14.63
N ASP A 309 30.10 0.27 -15.72
CA ASP A 309 31.35 0.04 -16.43
C ASP A 309 32.54 0.59 -15.59
N LYS A 310 33.38 -0.33 -15.11
CA LYS A 310 34.63 -0.02 -14.39
C LYS A 310 35.60 0.82 -15.23
N SER A 311 35.43 0.81 -16.57
CA SER A 311 36.20 1.67 -17.47
C SER A 311 35.85 3.16 -17.28
N LEU A 312 34.61 3.48 -16.91
CA LEU A 312 34.10 4.84 -16.70
C LEU A 312 34.57 5.44 -15.37
N THR A 313 34.67 4.63 -14.31
CA THR A 313 35.27 5.04 -13.02
C THR A 313 36.73 5.46 -13.17
N SER A 314 37.47 4.85 -14.10
CA SER A 314 38.85 5.25 -14.43
C SER A 314 38.95 6.50 -15.33
N LYS A 315 37.90 6.80 -16.12
CA LYS A 315 37.78 8.01 -16.95
C LYS A 315 37.28 9.25 -16.18
N LEU A 316 36.54 9.05 -15.08
CA LEU A 316 36.04 10.10 -14.18
C LEU A 316 37.13 10.92 -13.46
N ASN A 317 38.41 10.50 -13.53
CA ASN A 317 39.55 11.24 -13.00
C ASN A 317 40.06 12.40 -13.89
N LYS A 318 39.31 12.80 -14.93
CA LYS A 318 39.71 13.92 -15.79
C LYS A 318 38.65 15.02 -15.77
N ASN A 319 38.99 16.13 -15.11
CA ASN A 319 38.35 17.45 -15.15
C ASN A 319 36.84 17.43 -15.46
N ILE A 320 36.07 16.98 -14.46
CA ILE A 320 34.61 16.97 -14.48
C ILE A 320 34.10 18.42 -14.49
N THR A 321 33.22 18.74 -15.43
CA THR A 321 32.46 20.00 -15.41
C THR A 321 31.10 19.69 -14.78
N ILE A 322 30.87 20.20 -13.56
CA ILE A 322 29.58 20.05 -12.87
C ILE A 322 28.54 20.88 -13.66
N PRO A 323 27.36 20.33 -14.02
CA PRO A 323 26.35 21.10 -14.73
C PRO A 323 25.85 22.25 -13.84
N ILE A 324 26.22 23.47 -14.22
CA ILE A 324 25.72 24.71 -13.62
C ILE A 324 24.42 25.07 -14.35
N GLY A 325 23.33 25.33 -13.62
CA GLY A 325 22.10 25.89 -14.19
C GLY A 325 20.96 24.91 -14.50
N LYS A 326 20.90 23.72 -13.87
CA LYS A 326 19.71 22.84 -13.87
C LYS A 326 18.95 22.96 -12.55
N LEU A 327 17.62 22.93 -12.63
CA LEU A 327 16.72 22.90 -11.48
C LEU A 327 16.12 21.51 -11.33
N TYR A 328 16.36 20.86 -10.19
CA TYR A 328 15.81 19.55 -9.84
C TYR A 328 14.57 19.77 -8.97
N VAL A 329 13.42 19.22 -9.38
CA VAL A 329 12.14 19.50 -8.73
C VAL A 329 11.42 18.21 -8.40
N ASP A 330 10.85 18.16 -7.19
CA ASP A 330 9.93 17.15 -6.72
C ASP A 330 8.67 17.82 -6.14
N ILE A 331 7.51 17.19 -6.34
CA ILE A 331 6.19 17.78 -6.03
C ILE A 331 5.33 16.75 -5.31
N GLU A 332 4.72 17.20 -4.21
CA GLU A 332 3.78 16.39 -3.44
C GLU A 332 2.36 16.94 -3.57
N THR A 333 1.41 16.06 -3.87
CA THR A 333 0.00 16.40 -4.12
C THR A 333 -0.96 15.59 -3.27
N CYS A 334 -1.85 16.25 -2.53
CA CYS A 334 -2.82 15.60 -1.66
C CYS A 334 -4.23 15.62 -2.24
N TYR A 335 -4.97 14.50 -2.19
CA TYR A 335 -6.39 14.48 -2.53
C TYR A 335 -7.23 14.93 -1.32
N VAL A 336 -7.80 16.13 -1.39
CA VAL A 336 -8.71 16.65 -0.37
C VAL A 336 -10.10 16.06 -0.62
N PHE A 337 -10.46 15.07 0.18
CA PHE A 337 -11.71 14.31 0.03
C PHE A 337 -12.96 15.19 0.06
N GLU A 338 -13.03 16.17 0.96
CA GLU A 338 -14.18 17.09 1.10
C GLU A 338 -14.39 17.94 -0.15
N GLN A 339 -13.29 18.35 -0.78
CA GLN A 339 -13.30 19.21 -1.97
C GLN A 339 -13.28 18.40 -3.27
N LYS A 340 -13.16 17.07 -3.18
CA LYS A 340 -13.00 16.13 -4.29
C LYS A 340 -11.95 16.60 -5.30
N LYS A 341 -10.84 17.16 -4.80
CA LYS A 341 -9.79 17.77 -5.63
C LYS A 341 -8.40 17.35 -5.13
N GLU A 342 -7.48 17.18 -6.06
CA GLU A 342 -6.05 17.11 -5.77
C GLU A 342 -5.56 18.55 -5.55
N ILE A 343 -4.68 18.78 -4.58
CA ILE A 343 -4.00 20.05 -4.35
C ILE A 343 -2.50 19.83 -4.25
N ILE A 344 -1.72 20.81 -4.68
CA ILE A 344 -0.29 20.85 -4.37
C ILE A 344 -0.13 21.24 -2.90
N VAL A 345 0.58 20.40 -2.15
CA VAL A 345 0.85 20.63 -0.72
C VAL A 345 2.29 21.03 -0.47
N MET A 346 3.18 20.70 -1.39
CA MET A 346 4.59 21.08 -1.30
C MET A 346 5.26 21.01 -2.66
N ILE A 347 6.18 21.94 -2.89
CA ILE A 347 7.20 21.83 -3.94
C ILE A 347 8.54 21.83 -3.23
N THR A 348 9.44 20.94 -3.63
CA THR A 348 10.85 21.00 -3.22
C THR A 348 11.69 21.09 -4.47
N ALA A 349 12.57 22.09 -4.49
CA ALA A 349 13.45 22.29 -5.61
C ALA A 349 14.90 22.39 -5.12
N GLY A 350 15.84 22.07 -5.99
CA GLY A 350 17.23 22.35 -5.71
C GLY A 350 18.08 22.46 -6.95
N TYR A 351 19.21 23.10 -6.79
CA TYR A 351 20.16 23.34 -7.87
C TYR A 351 21.58 23.19 -7.36
N MET A 352 22.48 22.83 -8.27
CA MET A 352 23.89 22.68 -7.95
C MET A 352 24.63 23.97 -8.31
N ASN A 353 25.38 24.52 -7.35
CA ASN A 353 26.28 25.64 -7.57
C ASN A 353 27.65 25.34 -6.95
N TYR A 354 28.70 25.34 -7.78
CA TYR A 354 30.09 25.05 -7.35
C TYR A 354 30.25 23.81 -6.46
N GLY A 355 29.51 22.73 -6.76
CA GLY A 355 29.57 21.48 -5.99
C GLY A 355 28.74 21.46 -4.69
N VAL A 356 27.96 22.52 -4.43
CA VAL A 356 27.03 22.60 -3.31
C VAL A 356 25.59 22.57 -3.82
N ILE A 357 24.77 21.68 -3.26
CA ILE A 357 23.33 21.65 -3.53
C ILE A 357 22.66 22.70 -2.68
N HIS A 358 21.95 23.62 -3.32
CA HIS A 358 21.06 24.57 -2.71
C HIS A 358 19.62 24.08 -2.84
N TYR A 359 18.85 24.16 -1.76
CA TYR A 359 17.47 23.69 -1.71
C TYR A 359 16.52 24.87 -1.48
N CYS A 360 15.44 24.90 -2.22
CA CYS A 360 14.30 25.79 -2.02
C CYS A 360 13.10 24.95 -1.55
N ASN A 361 12.39 25.43 -0.54
CA ASN A 361 11.19 24.79 -0.01
C ASN A 361 10.08 25.83 0.06
N TYR A 362 8.88 25.42 -0.35
CA TYR A 362 7.71 26.28 -0.40
C TYR A 362 6.61 25.59 0.39
N THR A 363 6.16 26.26 1.45
CA THR A 363 5.12 25.75 2.35
C THR A 363 4.04 26.82 2.52
N GLY A 364 2.77 26.41 2.53
CA GLY A 364 1.66 27.35 2.54
C GLY A 364 0.40 26.75 1.94
N ASP A 365 -0.56 27.61 1.60
CA ASP A 365 -1.62 27.19 0.69
C ASP A 365 -1.09 27.03 -0.74
N GLU A 366 -1.86 26.33 -1.57
CA GLU A 366 -1.49 26.00 -2.95
C GLU A 366 -1.16 27.24 -3.79
N GLU A 367 -1.86 28.37 -3.57
CA GLU A 367 -1.62 29.62 -4.31
C GLU A 367 -0.30 30.27 -3.89
N GLN A 368 -0.02 30.31 -2.59
CA GLN A 368 1.24 30.78 -2.03
C GLN A 368 2.43 29.95 -2.55
N ILE A 369 2.32 28.62 -2.47
CA ILE A 369 3.37 27.69 -2.93
C ILE A 369 3.70 27.93 -4.40
N LEU A 370 2.68 28.01 -5.27
CA LEU A 370 2.86 28.24 -6.70
C LEU A 370 3.47 29.60 -7.01
N LYS A 371 3.07 30.64 -6.25
CA LYS A 371 3.59 32.00 -6.43
C LYS A 371 5.06 32.08 -6.04
N GLU A 372 5.43 31.60 -4.85
CA GLU A 372 6.83 31.63 -4.38
C GLU A 372 7.73 30.81 -5.29
N PHE A 373 7.28 29.62 -5.71
CA PHE A 373 8.04 28.79 -6.65
C PHE A 373 8.28 29.51 -7.99
N LYS A 374 7.28 30.21 -8.52
CA LYS A 374 7.43 30.99 -9.75
C LYS A 374 8.42 32.13 -9.56
N GLU A 375 8.31 32.89 -8.48
CA GLU A 375 9.22 34.01 -8.18
C GLU A 375 10.68 33.52 -8.11
N ASP A 376 10.91 32.35 -7.50
CA ASP A 376 12.24 31.74 -7.45
C ASP A 376 12.73 31.27 -8.83
N ILE A 377 11.86 30.72 -9.68
CA ILE A 377 12.19 30.43 -11.09
C ILE A 377 12.61 31.69 -11.83
N GLU A 378 11.79 32.73 -11.79
CA GLU A 378 12.04 33.96 -12.55
C GLU A 378 13.29 34.71 -12.04
N THR A 379 13.56 34.63 -10.74
CA THR A 379 14.68 35.34 -10.10
C THR A 379 15.99 34.56 -10.22
N HIS A 380 15.97 33.26 -9.93
CA HIS A 380 17.17 32.46 -9.71
C HIS A 380 17.45 31.46 -10.85
N PHE A 381 16.45 31.09 -11.66
CA PHE A 381 16.54 30.01 -12.63
C PHE A 381 16.24 30.50 -14.05
N LYS A 382 17.19 31.27 -14.62
CA LYS A 382 17.07 31.85 -15.98
C LYS A 382 17.25 30.86 -17.15
N ASN A 383 17.62 29.60 -16.88
CA ASN A 383 17.93 28.61 -17.91
C ASN A 383 16.93 27.44 -17.88
N ASP A 384 16.50 27.04 -19.07
CA ASP A 384 15.30 26.25 -19.36
C ASP A 384 15.34 24.76 -19.00
N THR A 385 16.31 24.24 -18.24
CA THR A 385 16.40 22.78 -18.00
C THR A 385 15.93 22.40 -16.61
N LEU A 386 14.64 22.11 -16.50
CA LEU A 386 14.02 21.46 -15.34
C LEU A 386 14.26 19.94 -15.42
N VAL A 387 14.67 19.34 -14.32
CA VAL A 387 14.82 17.89 -14.19
C VAL A 387 13.87 17.43 -13.10
N HIS A 388 12.95 16.55 -13.46
CA HIS A 388 11.99 15.98 -12.54
C HIS A 388 11.81 14.49 -12.83
N TYR A 389 11.17 13.81 -11.90
CA TYR A 389 10.92 12.39 -12.01
C TYR A 389 9.44 12.10 -11.83
N GLY A 390 8.76 11.76 -12.92
CA GLY A 390 7.35 11.37 -12.83
C GLY A 390 6.65 11.15 -14.17
N GLY A 391 5.80 10.12 -14.22
CA GLY A 391 4.90 9.82 -15.34
C GLY A 391 3.42 10.05 -15.04
N GLY A 392 3.10 10.37 -13.77
CA GLY A 392 1.74 10.66 -13.29
C GLY A 392 1.39 12.14 -13.35
N GLU A 393 2.39 13.01 -13.33
CA GLU A 393 2.25 14.44 -13.14
C GLU A 393 1.38 15.13 -14.24
N PRO A 394 1.47 14.78 -15.53
CA PRO A 394 0.59 15.37 -16.55
C PRO A 394 -0.90 15.04 -16.34
N LYS A 395 -1.24 13.89 -15.73
CA LYS A 395 -2.61 13.50 -15.42
C LYS A 395 -3.12 14.14 -14.14
N LEU A 396 -2.25 14.32 -13.14
CA LEU A 396 -2.51 15.05 -11.90
C LEU A 396 -2.75 16.54 -12.17
N PHE A 397 -1.91 17.18 -12.99
CA PHE A 397 -2.03 18.61 -13.30
C PHE A 397 -3.25 18.97 -14.14
N LYS A 398 -3.78 18.03 -14.93
CA LYS A 398 -5.06 18.22 -15.66
C LYS A 398 -6.27 18.29 -14.71
N LYS A 399 -6.16 17.74 -13.50
CA LYS A 399 -7.23 17.67 -12.50
C LYS A 399 -7.19 18.80 -11.47
N LEU A 400 -6.10 19.56 -11.37
CA LEU A 400 -6.03 20.76 -10.54
C LEU A 400 -7.01 21.82 -11.08
N ASN A 401 -8.06 22.11 -10.31
CA ASN A 401 -9.11 23.06 -10.66
C ASN A 401 -8.82 24.39 -9.94
N LEU A 402 -7.97 25.21 -10.54
CA LEU A 402 -7.55 26.50 -9.99
C LEU A 402 -8.44 27.64 -10.50
N THR A 403 -8.55 28.71 -9.72
CA THR A 403 -9.32 29.90 -10.15
C THR A 403 -8.64 30.59 -11.34
N ASN A 404 -9.40 31.28 -12.20
CA ASN A 404 -8.91 31.94 -13.43
C ASN A 404 -7.70 32.88 -13.24
N LYS A 405 -7.35 33.30 -12.01
CA LYS A 405 -6.16 34.11 -11.72
C LYS A 405 -4.86 33.30 -11.70
N VAL A 406 -4.94 31.99 -11.51
CA VAL A 406 -3.80 31.06 -11.40
C VAL A 406 -3.59 30.28 -12.70
N GLU A 407 -4.47 30.47 -13.70
CA GLU A 407 -4.40 29.81 -15.00
C GLU A 407 -3.13 30.20 -15.79
N ASP A 408 -2.75 31.48 -15.79
CA ASP A 408 -1.49 31.97 -16.40
C ASP A 408 -0.24 31.38 -15.72
N LEU A 409 -0.30 31.18 -14.41
CA LEU A 409 0.78 30.58 -13.61
C LEU A 409 0.93 29.09 -13.98
N ARG A 410 -0.20 28.39 -14.11
CA ARG A 410 -0.29 26.99 -14.50
C ARG A 410 0.18 26.76 -15.93
N GLU A 411 -0.21 27.58 -16.90
CA GLU A 411 0.24 27.42 -18.29
C GLU A 411 1.75 27.59 -18.42
N THR A 412 2.32 28.60 -17.75
CA THR A 412 3.77 28.84 -17.71
C THR A 412 4.50 27.67 -17.04
N PHE A 413 4.00 27.22 -15.89
CA PHE A 413 4.56 26.09 -15.14
C PHE A 413 4.47 24.78 -15.93
N ILE A 414 3.29 24.40 -16.44
CA ILE A 414 3.06 23.18 -17.22
C ILE A 414 3.89 23.20 -18.51
N LYS A 415 3.99 24.33 -19.21
CA LYS A 415 4.82 24.46 -20.40
C LYS A 415 6.30 24.22 -20.09
N ASN A 416 6.79 24.69 -18.95
CA ASN A 416 8.18 24.45 -18.52
C ASN A 416 8.39 23.03 -17.99
N PHE A 417 7.39 22.42 -17.35
CA PHE A 417 7.49 21.07 -16.77
C PHE A 417 7.33 19.97 -17.82
N MET A 418 6.42 20.14 -18.79
CA MET A 418 6.11 19.16 -19.83
C MET A 418 7.14 19.10 -20.97
N ASN A 419 7.91 20.17 -21.19
CA ASN A 419 8.88 20.26 -22.29
C ASN A 419 10.31 19.84 -21.88
N ASN A 420 10.50 19.33 -20.66
CA ASN A 420 11.81 19.15 -20.04
C ASN A 420 12.11 17.70 -19.61
N ASN A 421 13.37 17.43 -19.24
CA ASN A 421 13.94 16.06 -19.09
C ASN A 421 13.23 15.22 -18.01
N GLN A 422 12.30 14.39 -18.45
CA GLN A 422 11.60 13.37 -17.66
C GLN A 422 12.48 12.12 -17.43
N LEU A 423 13.04 11.97 -16.24
CA LEU A 423 13.93 10.84 -15.90
C LEU A 423 13.19 9.48 -15.80
N ASN A 424 11.89 9.48 -15.54
CA ASN A 424 11.08 8.27 -15.39
C ASN A 424 10.92 7.49 -16.71
N ASN A 425 10.84 8.19 -17.84
CA ASN A 425 10.73 7.58 -19.18
C ASN A 425 12.06 6.96 -19.65
N LEU A 426 13.17 7.29 -18.98
CA LEU A 426 14.51 6.80 -19.31
C LEU A 426 14.86 5.50 -18.57
N THR A 427 14.24 5.26 -17.41
CA THR A 427 14.69 4.22 -16.46
C THR A 427 13.65 3.14 -16.17
N GLY A 428 12.36 3.48 -16.06
CA GLY A 428 11.31 2.53 -15.66
C GLY A 428 11.38 2.05 -14.20
N PHE A 429 12.33 2.55 -13.40
CA PHE A 429 12.57 2.22 -11.98
C PHE A 429 12.42 3.45 -11.11
N SER A 430 11.83 3.35 -9.92
CA SER A 430 11.69 4.45 -8.96
C SER A 430 13.04 5.05 -8.56
N ILE A 431 13.07 6.34 -8.18
CA ILE A 431 14.29 7.02 -7.74
C ILE A 431 15.02 6.21 -6.66
N LYS A 432 14.27 5.71 -5.67
CA LYS A 432 14.81 4.90 -4.56
C LYS A 432 15.44 3.60 -5.01
N GLU A 433 14.85 2.93 -6.01
CA GLU A 433 15.39 1.69 -6.56
C GLU A 433 16.72 1.94 -7.26
N ILE A 434 16.80 3.04 -8.01
CA ILE A 434 18.05 3.46 -8.66
C ILE A 434 19.11 3.74 -7.60
N MET A 435 18.80 4.54 -6.58
CA MET A 435 19.75 4.87 -5.50
C MET A 435 20.19 3.65 -4.69
N THR A 436 19.26 2.74 -4.39
CA THR A 436 19.57 1.49 -3.69
C THR A 436 20.50 0.63 -4.53
N SER A 437 20.24 0.53 -5.83
CA SER A 437 21.09 -0.21 -6.76
C SER A 437 22.49 0.41 -6.85
N LEU A 438 22.60 1.73 -6.99
CA LEU A 438 23.88 2.45 -7.02
C LEU A 438 24.70 2.22 -5.75
N LYS A 439 24.05 2.21 -4.57
CA LYS A 439 24.71 1.92 -3.29
C LYS A 439 25.18 0.47 -3.23
N LEU A 440 24.33 -0.49 -3.59
CA LEU A 440 24.68 -1.92 -3.59
C LEU A 440 25.80 -2.25 -4.58
N SER A 441 25.90 -1.53 -5.69
CA SER A 441 26.98 -1.63 -6.67
C SER A 441 28.26 -0.90 -6.26
N GLY A 442 28.26 -0.16 -5.14
CA GLY A 442 29.41 0.61 -4.66
C GLY A 442 29.69 1.88 -5.46
N VAL A 443 28.74 2.34 -6.29
CA VAL A 443 28.86 3.57 -7.08
C VAL A 443 28.70 4.80 -6.19
N ILE A 444 27.84 4.71 -5.19
CA ILE A 444 27.69 5.70 -4.12
C ILE A 444 27.89 5.05 -2.76
N ASN A 445 28.42 5.80 -1.81
CA ASN A 445 28.64 5.30 -0.44
C ASN A 445 27.39 5.41 0.44
N GLU A 446 26.55 6.41 0.18
CA GLU A 446 25.39 6.76 1.00
C GLU A 446 24.14 6.86 0.14
N ASN A 447 23.04 6.27 0.60
CA ASN A 447 21.74 6.46 -0.03
C ASN A 447 21.05 7.65 0.70
N PRO A 448 20.67 8.73 -0.01
CA PRO A 448 20.02 9.89 0.61
C PRO A 448 18.79 9.57 1.48
N TYR A 449 18.10 8.45 1.22
CA TYR A 449 16.93 8.02 2.00
C TYR A 449 17.26 7.25 3.29
N ASP A 450 18.53 6.90 3.55
CA ASP A 450 18.92 6.14 4.74
C ASP A 450 18.57 6.88 6.05
N ILE A 451 18.56 8.22 6.02
CA ILE A 451 18.30 9.09 7.16
C ILE A 451 16.83 9.51 7.31
N CYS A 452 15.97 9.16 6.36
CA CYS A 452 14.57 9.58 6.36
C CYS A 452 13.73 8.60 7.18
N CYS A 453 12.85 9.08 8.06
CA CYS A 453 11.84 8.20 8.67
C CYS A 453 10.76 7.82 7.65
N ILE A 454 10.38 8.77 6.79
CA ILE A 454 9.43 8.59 5.69
C ILE A 454 10.04 7.74 4.58
N LYS A 455 9.30 6.73 4.12
CA LYS A 455 9.76 5.72 3.15
C LYS A 455 9.00 5.73 1.83
N SER A 456 7.96 6.55 1.67
CA SER A 456 7.23 6.68 0.39
C SER A 456 6.51 8.02 0.27
N GLY A 457 6.25 8.47 -0.96
CA GLY A 457 5.37 9.62 -1.19
C GLY A 457 3.97 9.37 -0.61
N ILE A 458 3.48 8.13 -0.58
CA ILE A 458 2.20 7.78 0.07
C ILE A 458 2.20 8.12 1.57
N GLU A 459 3.31 7.92 2.28
CA GLU A 459 3.44 8.32 3.68
C GLU A 459 3.43 9.84 3.83
N VAL A 460 4.11 10.57 2.93
CA VAL A 460 4.02 12.04 2.86
C VAL A 460 2.56 12.48 2.70
N LEU A 461 1.80 11.85 1.78
CA LEU A 461 0.37 12.14 1.58
C LEU A 461 -0.47 11.82 2.80
N SER A 462 -0.13 10.79 3.56
CA SER A 462 -0.84 10.39 4.78
C SER A 462 -0.66 11.43 5.87
N ILE A 463 0.58 11.90 6.04
CA ILE A 463 0.95 12.97 6.97
C ILE A 463 0.17 14.25 6.63
N TYR A 464 0.19 14.69 5.37
CA TYR A 464 -0.53 15.89 4.96
C TYR A 464 -2.04 15.76 5.15
N ASN A 465 -2.66 14.64 4.75
CA ASN A 465 -4.09 14.40 4.98
C ASN A 465 -4.44 14.52 6.47
N TYR A 466 -3.65 13.87 7.34
CA TYR A 466 -3.85 13.95 8.78
C TYR A 466 -3.74 15.39 9.31
N MET A 467 -2.76 16.16 8.85
CA MET A 467 -2.59 17.56 9.22
C MET A 467 -3.75 18.45 8.77
N PHE A 468 -4.24 18.27 7.55
CA PHE A 468 -5.39 19.01 7.01
C PHE A 468 -6.66 18.74 7.81
N GLU A 469 -6.91 17.47 8.16
CA GLU A 469 -8.11 17.07 8.89
C GLU A 469 -8.09 17.56 10.35
N ASN A 470 -6.93 17.59 11.00
CA ASN A 470 -6.83 17.79 12.46
C ASN A 470 -6.37 19.18 12.90
N ARG A 471 -6.06 20.11 11.98
CA ARG A 471 -5.65 21.51 12.28
C ARG A 471 -4.56 21.63 13.37
N LEU A 472 -3.63 20.68 13.42
CA LEU A 472 -2.57 20.64 14.45
C LEU A 472 -1.48 21.67 14.11
N ILE A 473 -1.37 22.74 14.90
CA ILE A 473 -0.41 23.83 14.65
C ILE A 473 0.99 23.52 15.21
N ASN A 474 1.09 22.74 16.30
CA ASN A 474 2.37 22.48 16.99
C ASN A 474 3.12 21.25 16.44
N ASP A 475 2.43 20.18 16.08
CA ASP A 475 3.04 18.96 15.48
C ASP A 475 3.40 19.13 14.01
N ARG A 476 2.84 20.16 13.39
CA ARG A 476 3.08 20.56 11.99
C ARG A 476 4.55 20.73 11.66
N LYS A 477 5.32 21.36 12.55
CA LYS A 477 6.73 21.68 12.28
C LYS A 477 7.62 20.42 12.19
N LEU A 478 7.40 19.46 13.08
CA LEU A 478 8.18 18.22 13.11
C LEU A 478 7.84 17.31 11.91
N LEU A 479 6.55 17.24 11.56
CA LEU A 479 6.08 16.52 10.38
C LEU A 479 6.57 17.19 9.08
N GLU A 480 6.54 18.53 9.00
CA GLU A 480 7.14 19.30 7.91
C GLU A 480 8.65 19.04 7.80
N ASP A 481 9.38 18.98 8.91
CA ASP A 481 10.82 18.70 8.92
C ASP A 481 11.16 17.31 8.34
N GLU A 482 10.39 16.27 8.67
CA GLU A 482 10.59 14.92 8.11
C GLU A 482 10.22 14.84 6.63
N VAL A 483 9.13 15.48 6.22
CA VAL A 483 8.76 15.59 4.80
C VAL A 483 9.83 16.37 4.03
N MET A 484 10.37 17.44 4.60
CA MET A 484 11.46 18.21 4.00
C MET A 484 12.74 17.37 3.85
N LYS A 485 13.09 16.52 4.81
CA LYS A 485 14.24 15.60 4.67
C LYS A 485 14.02 14.63 3.51
N TYR A 486 12.83 14.06 3.41
CA TYR A 486 12.45 13.14 2.35
C TYR A 486 12.56 13.79 0.96
N ASN A 487 11.94 14.96 0.76
CA ASN A 487 11.99 15.63 -0.54
C ASN A 487 13.41 16.14 -0.90
N LYS A 488 14.22 16.53 0.10
CA LYS A 488 15.65 16.84 -0.13
C LYS A 488 16.42 15.61 -0.60
N ALA A 489 16.05 14.42 -0.14
CA ALA A 489 16.61 13.16 -0.63
C ALA A 489 16.22 12.94 -2.09
N ASP A 490 14.95 13.14 -2.47
CA ASP A 490 14.49 13.07 -3.87
C ASP A 490 15.31 14.02 -4.78
N VAL A 491 15.40 15.31 -4.43
CA VAL A 491 16.20 16.28 -5.19
C VAL A 491 17.67 15.87 -5.33
N LYS A 492 18.30 15.40 -4.24
CA LYS A 492 19.69 14.92 -4.26
C LYS A 492 19.84 13.70 -5.18
N SER A 493 18.86 12.81 -5.17
CA SER A 493 18.84 11.62 -6.01
C SER A 493 18.63 11.96 -7.49
N LEU A 494 17.75 12.91 -7.82
CA LEU A 494 17.61 13.42 -9.20
C LEU A 494 18.92 13.98 -9.72
N TYR A 495 19.63 14.74 -8.90
CA TYR A 495 20.97 15.23 -9.24
C TYR A 495 21.94 14.08 -9.51
N VAL A 496 21.99 13.08 -8.64
CA VAL A 496 22.86 11.91 -8.83
C VAL A 496 22.54 11.20 -10.13
N ILE A 497 21.26 10.92 -10.39
CA ILE A 497 20.81 10.22 -11.61
C ILE A 497 21.19 11.03 -12.86
N ASP A 498 20.82 12.31 -12.92
CA ASP A 498 21.15 13.19 -14.04
C ASP A 498 22.66 13.35 -14.23
N TYR A 499 23.44 13.49 -13.14
CA TYR A 499 24.89 13.56 -13.20
C TYR A 499 25.44 12.33 -13.90
N TYR A 500 25.09 11.13 -13.45
CA TYR A 500 25.64 9.95 -14.09
C TYR A 500 25.12 9.84 -15.53
N LEU A 501 23.83 10.06 -15.82
CA LEU A 501 23.28 9.94 -17.18
C LEU A 501 24.00 10.80 -18.23
N ASN A 502 24.41 12.01 -17.85
CA ASN A 502 25.13 12.92 -18.76
C ASN A 502 26.64 12.64 -18.84
N ASN A 503 27.16 11.78 -17.97
CA ASN A 503 28.58 11.41 -17.93
C ASN A 503 28.82 9.97 -18.42
N LEU A 504 27.77 9.26 -18.85
CA LEU A 504 27.84 8.02 -19.65
C LEU A 504 28.17 8.34 -21.11
#